data_AF-A0A4R5TMK4-F1
#
_entry.id   AF-A0A4R5TMK4-F1
#
_cell.length_a   1.000
_cell.length_b   1.000
_cell.length_c   1.000
_cell.angle_alpha   90.00
_cell.angle_beta   90.00
_cell.angle_gamma   90.00
#
_symmetry.space_group_name_H-M   'P 1'
#
loop_
_entity.id
_entity.type
_entity.pdbx_description
1 polymer ?
#
loop_
_entity_poly.entity_id
_entity_poly.type
_entity_poly.pdbx_seq_one_letter_code
_entity_poly.pdbx_strand_id
1 'polypeptide(L)'
;MTRMILTLVLFASCVVFPATGMTQESLSLQDRVRLENEALRGSEAAARRIALYHGTRNDKLFEYWSWIGAENGDGISQFNYASMLRGKSDAYSKIRAIYWMEKAAQNNVELARDELEKMRNP
;
A
#
# COMPACT_ATOMS: atom_id res chain seq x y z
N MET A 1 34.68 55.65 -11.32
CA MET A 1 33.75 55.67 -10.16
C MET A 1 32.41 55.22 -10.73
N THR A 2 31.91 54.00 -10.50
CA THR A 2 31.55 53.39 -9.21
C THR A 2 31.67 51.86 -9.30
N ARG A 3 31.89 51.22 -8.15
CA ARG A 3 32.49 49.89 -7.92
C ARG A 3 31.61 48.69 -8.31
N MET A 4 32.25 47.65 -8.88
CA MET A 4 31.84 46.24 -8.70
C MET A 4 32.08 45.82 -7.25
N ILE A 5 31.06 45.32 -6.53
CA ILE A 5 31.25 44.41 -5.39
C ILE A 5 30.16 43.32 -5.40
N LEU A 6 30.68 42.11 -5.52
CA LEU A 6 30.13 40.77 -5.30
C LEU A 6 29.35 40.65 -3.97
N THR A 7 28.10 40.19 -4.00
CA THR A 7 27.37 39.75 -2.79
C THR A 7 26.93 38.29 -2.90
N LEU A 8 27.83 37.43 -2.42
CA LEU A 8 27.63 36.23 -1.61
C LEU A 8 26.27 35.49 -1.70
N VAL A 9 26.32 34.28 -2.27
CA VAL A 9 25.40 33.18 -1.96
C VAL A 9 25.53 32.84 -0.47
N LEU A 10 24.47 33.04 0.30
CA LEU A 10 24.29 32.40 1.60
C LEU A 10 23.03 31.53 1.53
N PHE A 11 23.26 30.22 1.44
CA PHE A 11 22.27 29.20 1.71
C PHE A 11 21.81 29.35 3.16
N ALA A 12 20.68 30.03 3.39
CA ALA A 12 19.91 29.88 4.61
C ALA A 12 19.03 28.62 4.46
N SER A 13 19.67 27.46 4.51
CA SER A 13 19.00 26.20 4.79
C SER A 13 18.49 26.24 6.23
N CYS A 14 17.25 26.67 6.40
CA CYS A 14 16.47 26.33 7.59
C CYS A 14 15.03 26.07 7.16
N VAL A 15 14.85 25.03 6.34
CA VAL A 15 13.55 24.37 6.27
C VAL A 15 13.43 23.61 7.59
N VAL A 16 12.75 24.24 8.55
CA VAL A 16 12.35 23.60 9.79
C VAL A 16 11.34 22.53 9.40
N PHE A 17 11.80 21.30 9.19
CA PHE A 17 10.91 20.16 9.06
C PHE A 17 10.30 19.89 10.43
N PRO A 18 8.97 20.00 10.61
CA PRO A 18 8.37 19.62 11.87
C PRO A 18 8.49 18.10 12.02
N ALA A 19 9.22 17.69 13.05
CA ALA A 19 9.15 16.35 13.60
C ALA A 19 7.81 16.20 14.32
N THR A 20 6.79 15.69 13.62
CA THR A 20 5.70 14.83 14.13
C THR A 20 4.60 14.74 13.08
N GLY A 21 4.22 13.51 12.73
CA GLY A 21 3.14 13.20 11.80
C GLY A 21 3.68 12.70 10.47
N MET A 22 3.56 11.40 10.24
CA MET A 22 3.62 10.82 8.90
C MET A 22 2.58 11.53 8.03
N THR A 23 2.98 12.59 7.32
CA THR A 23 2.14 13.15 6.27
C THR A 23 2.10 12.09 5.18
N GLN A 24 0.99 11.35 5.11
CA GLN A 24 0.77 10.42 4.02
C GLN A 24 0.66 11.26 2.75
N GLU A 25 1.77 11.39 2.03
CA GLU A 25 1.89 12.21 0.83
C GLU A 25 0.74 11.82 -0.11
N SER A 26 -0.18 12.77 -0.34
CA SER A 26 -1.29 12.53 -1.24
C SER A 26 -0.72 12.36 -2.64
N LEU A 27 -0.99 11.21 -3.28
CA LEU A 27 -0.59 11.00 -4.67
C LEU A 27 -1.20 12.09 -5.56
N SER A 28 -0.40 12.63 -6.47
CA SER A 28 -0.90 13.49 -7.55
C SER A 28 -1.89 12.70 -8.41
N LEU A 29 -2.83 13.39 -9.07
CA LEU A 29 -3.78 12.73 -9.97
C LEU A 29 -3.07 11.91 -11.06
N GLN A 30 -1.97 12.46 -11.61
CA GLN A 30 -1.19 11.79 -12.64
C GLN A 30 -0.53 10.52 -12.12
N ASP A 31 0.09 10.57 -10.93
CA ASP A 31 0.71 9.39 -10.34
C ASP A 31 -0.33 8.33 -9.98
N ARG A 32 -1.50 8.75 -9.49
CA ARG A 32 -2.61 7.83 -9.21
C ARG A 32 -3.04 7.09 -10.48
N VAL A 33 -3.37 7.82 -11.54
CA VAL A 33 -3.79 7.23 -12.82
C VAL A 33 -2.70 6.33 -13.42
N ARG A 34 -1.43 6.71 -13.30
CA ARG A 34 -0.30 5.86 -13.74
C ARG A 34 -0.29 4.53 -12.97
N LEU A 35 -0.35 4.58 -11.64
CA LEU A 35 -0.33 3.39 -10.79
C LEU A 35 -1.56 2.50 -11.00
N GLU A 36 -2.75 3.09 -11.17
CA GLU A 36 -3.97 2.34 -11.50
C GLU A 36 -3.80 1.56 -12.81
N ASN A 37 -3.28 2.19 -13.86
CA ASN A 37 -3.03 1.53 -15.15
C ASN A 37 -1.96 0.44 -15.07
N GLU A 38 -0.87 0.67 -14.34
CA GLU A 38 0.18 -0.33 -14.14
C GLU A 38 -0.32 -1.53 -13.34
N ALA A 39 -1.10 -1.29 -12.28
CA ALA A 39 -1.72 -2.34 -11.47
C ALA A 39 -2.64 -3.21 -12.31
N LEU A 40 -3.51 -2.62 -13.13
CA LEU A 40 -4.39 -3.36 -14.04
C LEU A 40 -3.66 -4.17 -15.11
N ARG A 41 -2.36 -3.91 -15.32
CA ARG A 41 -1.49 -4.65 -16.26
C ARG A 41 -0.59 -5.67 -15.58
N GLY A 42 -0.81 -5.95 -14.30
CA GLY A 42 -0.07 -6.98 -13.57
C GLY A 42 1.05 -6.44 -12.67
N SER A 43 1.23 -5.13 -12.53
CA SER A 43 2.27 -4.60 -11.63
C SER A 43 1.89 -4.80 -10.16
N GLU A 44 2.63 -5.69 -9.49
CA GLU A 44 2.53 -5.97 -8.05
C GLU A 44 2.75 -4.70 -7.21
N ALA A 45 3.84 -3.98 -7.48
CA ALA A 45 4.23 -2.80 -6.73
C ALA A 45 3.21 -1.65 -6.90
N ALA A 46 2.68 -1.48 -8.11
CA ALA A 46 1.67 -0.46 -8.37
C ALA A 46 0.36 -0.79 -7.66
N ALA A 47 -0.09 -2.05 -7.74
CA ALA A 47 -1.30 -2.52 -7.06
C ALA A 47 -1.22 -2.34 -5.55
N ARG A 48 -0.09 -2.70 -4.93
CA ARG A 48 0.15 -2.45 -3.50
C ARG A 48 0.08 -0.97 -3.17
N ARG A 49 0.73 -0.12 -3.96
CA ARG A 49 0.79 1.33 -3.70
C ARG A 49 -0.59 1.99 -3.82
N ILE A 50 -1.37 1.65 -4.84
CA ILE A 50 -2.71 2.20 -5.02
C ILE A 50 -3.69 1.67 -3.95
N ALA A 51 -3.56 0.39 -3.54
CA ALA A 51 -4.31 -0.14 -2.41
C ALA A 51 -4.02 0.67 -1.13
N LEU A 52 -2.75 0.80 -0.73
CA LEU A 52 -2.37 1.56 0.48
C LEU A 52 -2.82 3.03 0.44
N TYR A 53 -2.84 3.65 -0.75
CA TYR A 53 -3.41 4.98 -0.92
C TYR A 53 -4.91 5.02 -0.58
N HIS A 54 -5.68 4.02 -0.99
CA HIS A 54 -7.11 3.94 -0.67
C HIS A 54 -7.41 3.44 0.75
N GLY A 55 -6.49 2.71 1.39
CA GLY A 55 -6.69 2.12 2.73
C GLY A 55 -7.05 3.12 3.84
N THR A 56 -6.65 4.39 3.71
CA THR A 56 -7.00 5.45 4.66
C THR A 56 -8.19 6.30 4.23
N ARG A 57 -8.81 5.98 3.09
CA ARG A 57 -9.78 6.84 2.39
C ARG A 57 -11.10 6.14 2.10
N ASN A 58 -11.06 4.87 1.67
CA ASN A 58 -12.22 4.15 1.19
C ASN A 58 -11.98 2.64 1.21
N ASP A 59 -12.66 1.93 2.10
CA ASP A 59 -12.52 0.49 2.29
C ASP A 59 -12.90 -0.31 1.04
N LYS A 60 -13.87 0.14 0.24
CA LYS A 60 -14.27 -0.55 -0.99
C LYS A 60 -13.18 -0.46 -2.06
N LEU A 61 -12.54 0.70 -2.19
CA LEU A 61 -11.41 0.86 -3.11
C LEU A 61 -10.18 0.13 -2.59
N PHE A 62 -9.94 0.15 -1.28
CA PHE A 62 -8.88 -0.64 -0.65
C PHE A 62 -9.05 -2.13 -0.93
N GLU A 63 -10.26 -2.66 -0.73
CA GLU A 63 -10.59 -4.05 -1.02
C GLU A 63 -10.37 -4.37 -2.50
N TYR A 64 -10.91 -3.55 -3.41
CA TYR A 64 -10.77 -3.73 -4.85
C TYR A 64 -9.30 -3.79 -5.30
N TRP A 65 -8.49 -2.82 -4.87
CA TRP A 65 -7.08 -2.78 -5.28
C TRP A 65 -6.23 -3.83 -4.57
N SER A 66 -6.60 -4.24 -3.36
CA SER A 66 -5.96 -5.38 -2.69
C SER A 66 -6.27 -6.69 -3.43
N TRP A 67 -7.49 -6.85 -3.96
CA TRP A 67 -7.84 -7.99 -4.81
C TRP A 67 -7.01 -8.00 -6.09
N ILE A 68 -6.93 -6.89 -6.83
CA ILE A 68 -6.06 -6.78 -8.01
C ILE A 68 -4.60 -7.11 -7.66
N GLY A 69 -4.06 -6.55 -6.57
CA GLY A 69 -2.70 -6.85 -6.14
C GLY A 69 -2.49 -8.30 -5.74
N ALA A 70 -3.50 -8.93 -5.14
CA ALA A 70 -3.46 -10.34 -4.81
C ALA A 70 -3.36 -11.23 -6.05
N GLU A 71 -4.13 -10.91 -7.09
CA GLU A 71 -4.07 -11.58 -8.40
C GLU A 71 -2.75 -11.34 -9.13
N ASN A 72 -2.18 -10.13 -9.01
CA ASN A 72 -0.87 -9.80 -9.56
C ASN A 72 0.30 -10.52 -8.86
N GLY A 73 0.07 -11.11 -7.68
CA GLY A 73 1.08 -11.89 -6.96
C GLY A 73 1.71 -11.16 -5.77
N ASP A 74 1.34 -9.91 -5.48
CA ASP A 74 1.92 -9.15 -4.38
C ASP A 74 1.50 -9.75 -3.03
N GLY A 75 2.44 -10.32 -2.29
CA GLY A 75 2.17 -10.98 -1.01
C GLY A 75 1.47 -10.11 0.02
N ILE A 76 1.80 -8.81 0.08
CA ILE A 76 1.17 -7.87 1.01
C ILE A 76 -0.31 -7.64 0.64
N SER A 77 -0.62 -7.51 -0.64
CA SER A 77 -1.98 -7.37 -1.14
C SER A 77 -2.79 -8.66 -0.93
N GLN A 78 -2.18 -9.83 -1.07
CA GLN A 78 -2.79 -11.12 -0.71
C GLN A 78 -3.17 -11.15 0.78
N PHE A 79 -2.26 -10.74 1.66
CA PHE A 79 -2.54 -10.65 3.11
C PHE A 79 -3.65 -9.65 3.43
N ASN A 80 -3.62 -8.46 2.81
CA ASN A 80 -4.63 -7.42 3.02
C ASN A 80 -6.02 -7.88 2.55
N TYR A 81 -6.09 -8.48 1.36
CA TYR A 81 -7.35 -8.99 0.83
C TYR A 81 -7.90 -10.16 1.66
N ALA A 82 -7.02 -11.07 2.12
CA ALA A 82 -7.40 -12.13 3.05
C ALA A 82 -8.00 -11.57 4.34
N SER A 83 -7.39 -10.53 4.91
CA SER A 83 -7.87 -9.88 6.14
C SER A 83 -9.25 -9.23 5.97
N MET A 84 -9.50 -8.56 4.83
CA MET A 84 -10.80 -7.99 4.49
C MET A 84 -11.88 -9.07 4.36
N LEU A 85 -11.57 -10.17 3.66
CA LEU A 85 -12.49 -11.29 3.49
C LEU A 85 -12.80 -11.99 4.82
N ARG A 86 -11.80 -12.13 5.71
CA ARG A 86 -11.99 -12.72 7.04
C ARG A 86 -12.97 -11.92 7.90
N GLY A 87 -13.02 -10.59 7.73
CA GLY A 87 -13.96 -9.72 8.42
C GLY A 87 -15.43 -9.87 7.98
N LYS A 88 -15.69 -10.58 6.87
CA LYS A 88 -17.04 -10.82 6.37
C LYS A 88 -17.73 -11.97 7.11
N SER A 89 -19.04 -11.87 7.26
CA SER A 89 -19.83 -12.84 8.03
C SER A 89 -20.09 -14.15 7.29
N ASP A 90 -19.98 -14.17 5.95
CA ASP A 90 -20.32 -15.33 5.13
C ASP A 90 -19.19 -16.38 5.07
N ALA A 91 -19.58 -17.64 4.91
CA ALA A 91 -18.64 -18.77 4.92
C ALA A 91 -17.71 -18.80 3.69
N TYR A 92 -18.19 -18.33 2.53
CA TYR A 92 -17.39 -18.34 1.30
C TYR A 92 -16.22 -17.37 1.38
N SER A 93 -16.44 -16.18 1.95
CA SER A 93 -15.38 -15.21 2.22
C SER A 93 -14.33 -15.77 3.18
N LYS A 94 -14.73 -16.53 4.22
CA LYS A 94 -13.78 -17.17 5.14
C LYS A 94 -12.91 -18.22 4.45
N ILE A 95 -13.50 -19.07 3.61
CA ILE A 95 -12.74 -20.05 2.80
C ILE A 95 -11.76 -19.32 1.87
N ARG A 96 -12.22 -18.26 1.21
CA ARG A 96 -11.38 -17.46 0.30
C ARG A 96 -10.27 -16.69 1.04
N ALA A 97 -10.52 -16.26 2.27
CA ALA A 97 -9.50 -15.63 3.12
C ALA A 97 -8.34 -16.59 3.43
N ILE A 98 -8.63 -17.85 3.78
CA ILE A 98 -7.60 -18.87 4.03
C ILE A 98 -6.74 -19.06 2.78
N TYR A 99 -7.37 -19.19 1.60
CA TYR A 99 -6.66 -19.33 0.33
C TYR A 99 -5.66 -18.18 0.07
N TRP A 100 -6.08 -16.93 0.26
CA TRP A 100 -5.17 -15.79 0.04
C TRP A 100 -4.11 -15.66 1.13
N MET A 101 -4.41 -16.06 2.37
CA MET A 101 -3.42 -16.11 3.46
C MET A 101 -2.33 -17.14 3.17
N GLU A 102 -2.69 -18.31 2.63
CA GLU A 102 -1.71 -19.32 2.18
C GLU A 102 -0.80 -18.79 1.07
N LYS A 103 -1.36 -18.06 0.11
CA LYS A 103 -0.58 -17.41 -0.96
C LYS A 103 0.38 -16.36 -0.39
N ALA A 104 -0.07 -15.52 0.54
CA ALA A 104 0.78 -14.53 1.20
C ALA A 104 1.94 -15.19 1.97
N ALA A 105 1.67 -16.30 2.67
CA ALA A 105 2.69 -17.08 3.38
C ALA A 105 3.72 -17.72 2.44
N GLN A 106 3.31 -18.15 1.25
CA GLN A 106 4.20 -18.64 0.18
C GLN A 106 5.08 -17.51 -0.37
N ASN A 107 4.55 -16.29 -0.43
CA ASN A 107 5.26 -15.07 -0.79
C ASN A 107 6.07 -14.44 0.36
N ASN A 108 6.41 -15.23 1.38
CA ASN A 108 7.24 -14.82 2.52
C ASN A 108 6.68 -13.67 3.37
N VAL A 109 5.36 -13.47 3.38
CA VAL A 109 4.72 -12.60 4.37
C VAL A 109 4.66 -13.36 5.70
N GLU A 110 5.60 -13.08 6.59
CA GLU A 110 5.72 -13.75 7.89
C GLU A 110 4.43 -13.69 8.71
N LEU A 111 3.82 -12.51 8.81
CA LEU A 111 2.54 -12.30 9.48
C LEU A 111 1.41 -13.20 8.93
N ALA A 112 1.48 -13.58 7.65
CA ALA A 112 0.48 -14.46 7.06
C ALA A 112 0.59 -15.90 7.59
N ARG A 113 1.79 -16.37 7.95
CA ARG A 113 1.98 -17.72 8.52
C ARG A 113 1.35 -17.79 9.91
N ASP A 114 1.63 -16.80 10.75
CA ASP A 114 1.10 -16.71 12.11
C ASP A 114 -0.44 -16.62 12.11
N GLU A 115 -1.00 -15.80 11.22
CA GLU A 115 -2.46 -15.66 11.10
C GLU A 115 -3.10 -16.92 10.50
N LEU A 116 -2.45 -17.60 9.55
CA LEU A 116 -2.95 -18.84 8.96
C LEU A 116 -3.01 -19.97 10.00
N GLU A 117 -2.05 -20.06 10.92
CA GLU A 117 -2.06 -21.04 12.00
C GLU A 117 -3.27 -20.84 12.91
N LYS A 118 -3.54 -19.59 13.33
CA LYS A 118 -4.74 -19.24 14.12
C LYS A 118 -6.03 -19.54 13.38
N MET A 119 -6.09 -19.29 12.07
CA MET A 119 -7.28 -19.54 11.26
C MET A 119 -7.59 -21.04 11.10
N ARG A 120 -6.57 -21.91 11.14
CA ARG A 120 -6.73 -23.37 11.05
C ARG A 120 -7.01 -24.02 12.40
N ASN A 121 -6.59 -23.38 13.49
CA ASN A 121 -6.79 -23.82 14.87
C ASN A 121 -7.61 -22.77 15.67
N PRO A 122 -8.89 -22.54 15.31
CA PRO A 122 -9.71 -21.46 15.85
C PRO A 122 -10.10 -21.64 17.33
#